data_AF-A0A959SM47-F1
#
_entry.id   AF-A0A959SM47-F1
#
_cell.length_a   1.000
_cell.length_b   1.000
_cell.length_c   1.000
_cell.angle_alpha   90.00
_cell.angle_beta   90.00
_cell.angle_gamma   90.00
#
_symmetry.space_group_name_H-M   'P 1'
#
loop_
_entity.id
_entity.type
_entity.pdbx_description
1 polymer ?
#
loop_
_entity_poly.entity_id
_entity_poly.type
_entity_poly.pdbx_seq_one_letter_code
_entity_poly.pdbx_strand_id
1 'polypeptide(L)'
;GDGGPAATWSRVLLILLTLQIVWGAFTAGLDAGSIYNTWPLMNGAFMPENVRAFGDLVTDLSDHRDGVQFIHRNFAYVVALGFVLFAWRFRHVTAIRGQAPWLIGGVLLQFVFGVLTLLTHVHIALGVLHQLGALALLAILLRAIHATGRPLGATPA
;
A
#
# COMPACT_ATOMS: atom_id res chain seq x y z
N GLY A 1 24.64 10.88 -0.24
CA GLY A 1 23.19 11.05 -0.31
C GLY A 1 22.78 11.90 0.86
N ASP A 2 22.54 13.16 0.60
CA ASP A 2 22.44 14.29 1.54
C ASP A 2 21.15 14.32 2.37
N GLY A 3 20.43 13.20 2.50
CA GLY A 3 19.34 13.07 3.46
C GLY A 3 18.19 14.08 3.29
N GLY A 4 18.04 14.67 2.09
CA GLY A 4 17.06 15.71 1.82
C GLY A 4 15.61 15.22 2.05
N PRO A 5 14.64 16.13 2.21
CA PRO A 5 13.27 15.78 2.57
C PRO A 5 12.63 14.72 1.65
N ALA A 6 12.90 14.77 0.34
CA ALA A 6 12.39 13.77 -0.60
C ALA A 6 12.95 12.35 -0.34
N ALA A 7 14.23 12.25 0.06
CA ALA A 7 14.85 10.96 0.40
C ALA A 7 14.30 10.40 1.72
N THR A 8 14.05 11.27 2.71
CA THR A 8 13.43 10.85 3.97
C THR A 8 11.99 10.37 3.77
N TRP A 9 11.18 11.13 3.01
CA TRP A 9 9.80 10.74 2.74
C TRP A 9 9.67 9.46 1.93
N SER A 10 10.56 9.24 0.94
CA SER A 10 10.54 8.00 0.15
C SER A 10 10.89 6.76 0.99
N ARG A 11 11.77 6.90 1.99
CA ARG A 11 12.04 5.83 2.98
C ARG A 11 10.86 5.58 3.91
N VAL A 12 10.16 6.63 4.35
CA VAL A 12 8.92 6.47 5.13
C VAL A 12 7.87 5.72 4.32
N LEU A 13 7.68 6.08 3.04
CA LEU A 13 6.78 5.36 2.15
C LEU A 13 7.19 3.90 1.94
N LEU A 14 8.50 3.60 1.95
CA LEU A 14 8.95 2.21 1.87
C LEU A 14 8.45 1.41 3.05
N ILE A 15 8.60 1.94 4.27
CA ILE A 15 8.11 1.29 5.49
C ILE A 15 6.59 1.10 5.41
N LEU A 16 5.84 2.14 5.06
CA LEU A 16 4.38 2.08 4.94
C LEU A 16 3.93 1.05 3.89
N LEU A 17 4.54 1.06 2.71
CA LEU A 17 4.21 0.10 1.64
C LEU A 17 4.57 -1.33 2.06
N THR A 18 5.72 -1.55 2.69
CA THR A 18 6.13 -2.86 3.19
C THR A 18 5.13 -3.40 4.20
N LEU A 19 4.70 -2.59 5.17
CA LEU A 19 3.66 -2.99 6.12
C LEU A 19 2.36 -3.34 5.40
N GLN A 20 1.91 -2.53 4.44
CA GLN A 20 0.72 -2.83 3.64
C GLN A 20 0.83 -4.15 2.87
N ILE A 21 2.01 -4.46 2.31
CA ILE A 21 2.28 -5.72 1.62
C ILE A 21 2.24 -6.89 2.60
N VAL A 22 2.81 -6.74 3.80
CA VAL A 22 2.76 -7.78 4.85
C VAL A 22 1.32 -8.09 5.26
N TRP A 23 0.50 -7.08 5.53
CA TRP A 23 -0.93 -7.30 5.82
C TRP A 23 -1.70 -7.85 4.61
N GLY A 24 -1.29 -7.52 3.38
CA GLY A 24 -1.84 -8.15 2.17
C GLY A 24 -1.50 -9.63 2.08
N ALA A 25 -0.28 -10.01 2.44
CA ALA A 25 0.15 -11.41 2.50
C ALA A 25 -0.62 -12.18 3.59
N PHE A 26 -0.85 -11.59 4.77
CA PHE A 26 -1.71 -12.18 5.79
C PHE A 26 -3.16 -12.33 5.31
N THR A 27 -3.68 -11.32 4.62
CA THR A 27 -5.05 -11.37 4.06
C THR A 27 -5.21 -12.53 3.08
N ALA A 28 -4.21 -12.77 2.24
CA ALA A 28 -4.20 -13.90 1.31
C ALA A 28 -3.96 -15.24 2.02
N GLY A 29 -3.00 -15.30 2.95
CA GLY A 29 -2.62 -16.55 3.64
C GLY A 29 -3.70 -17.07 4.61
N LEU A 30 -4.49 -16.17 5.20
CA LEU A 30 -5.61 -16.52 6.06
C LEU A 30 -6.94 -16.62 5.30
N ASP A 31 -6.96 -16.48 3.96
CA ASP A 31 -8.19 -16.33 3.17
C ASP A 31 -9.16 -15.29 3.79
N ALA A 32 -8.61 -14.19 4.32
CA ALA A 32 -9.40 -13.16 5.00
C ALA A 32 -10.16 -12.27 4.00
N GLY A 33 -9.71 -12.21 2.75
CA GLY A 33 -10.34 -11.41 1.69
C GLY A 33 -11.78 -11.81 1.36
N SER A 34 -12.24 -12.99 1.78
CA SER A 34 -13.59 -13.52 1.51
C SER A 34 -14.60 -13.31 2.65
N ILE A 35 -14.23 -12.63 3.75
CA ILE A 35 -15.16 -12.41 4.86
C ILE A 35 -16.10 -11.22 4.59
N TYR A 36 -15.53 -10.03 4.38
CA TYR A 36 -16.30 -8.81 4.18
C TYR A 36 -16.16 -8.24 2.76
N ASN A 37 -17.01 -8.71 1.84
CA ASN A 37 -16.91 -8.35 0.41
C ASN A 37 -17.67 -7.08 0.00
N THR A 38 -17.93 -6.18 0.94
CA THR A 38 -18.57 -4.88 0.70
C THR A 38 -17.60 -3.72 0.85
N TRP A 39 -17.88 -2.59 0.18
CA TRP A 39 -17.04 -1.40 0.29
C TRP A 39 -17.81 -0.09 0.18
N PRO A 40 -17.51 0.95 1.01
CA PRO A 40 -16.35 1.13 1.91
C PRO A 40 -16.51 0.59 3.35
N LEU A 41 -17.70 0.09 3.72
CA LEU A 41 -17.95 -0.53 5.03
C LEU A 41 -17.72 -2.05 4.97
N MET A 42 -17.56 -2.71 6.12
CA MET A 42 -17.50 -4.16 6.30
C MET A 42 -18.88 -4.67 6.72
N ASN A 43 -19.68 -5.06 5.73
CA ASN A 43 -21.09 -5.50 5.88
C ASN A 43 -21.94 -4.51 6.69
N GLY A 44 -21.81 -3.22 6.38
CA GLY A 44 -22.59 -2.15 7.01
C GLY A 44 -21.95 -1.53 8.26
N ALA A 45 -20.87 -2.11 8.80
CA ALA A 45 -20.12 -1.54 9.92
C ALA A 45 -18.74 -1.04 9.47
N PHE A 46 -18.22 0.03 10.08
CA PHE A 46 -16.84 0.45 9.83
C PHE A 46 -15.84 -0.56 10.40
N MET A 47 -16.01 -0.92 11.67
CA MET A 47 -15.26 -1.96 12.37
C MET A 47 -16.27 -2.96 12.95
N PRO A 48 -16.44 -4.14 12.33
CA PRO A 48 -17.27 -5.22 12.86
C PRO A 48 -16.85 -5.64 14.27
N GLU A 49 -17.78 -6.07 15.11
CA GLU A 49 -17.52 -6.41 16.53
C GLU A 49 -16.50 -7.55 16.68
N ASN A 50 -16.50 -8.49 15.76
CA ASN A 50 -15.58 -9.62 15.72
C ASN A 50 -14.12 -9.25 15.40
N VAL A 51 -13.84 -8.02 14.94
CA VAL A 51 -12.46 -7.51 14.80
C VAL A 51 -11.72 -7.49 16.14
N ARG A 52 -12.43 -7.44 17.29
CA ARG A 52 -11.82 -7.38 18.64
C ARG A 52 -12.41 -8.40 19.60
N ALA A 53 -12.99 -9.48 19.09
CA ALA A 53 -13.79 -10.40 19.90
C ALA A 53 -12.97 -11.35 20.78
N PHE A 54 -11.65 -11.50 20.56
CA PHE A 54 -10.87 -12.52 21.26
C PHE A 54 -10.04 -11.99 22.44
N GLY A 55 -10.12 -10.67 22.71
CA GLY A 55 -9.68 -10.07 23.97
C GLY A 55 -8.19 -9.74 24.05
N ASP A 56 -7.37 -10.18 23.09
CA ASP A 56 -6.01 -9.69 22.86
C ASP A 56 -5.90 -8.97 21.52
N LEU A 57 -5.67 -7.66 21.57
CA LEU A 57 -5.68 -6.81 20.38
C LEU A 57 -4.55 -7.15 19.39
N VAL A 58 -3.42 -7.69 19.87
CA VAL A 58 -2.32 -8.07 18.97
C VAL A 58 -2.73 -9.28 18.15
N THR A 59 -3.14 -10.38 18.81
CA THR A 59 -3.64 -11.59 18.13
C THR A 59 -4.87 -11.28 17.26
N ASP A 60 -5.77 -10.41 17.71
CA ASP A 60 -6.95 -9.99 16.93
C ASP A 60 -6.61 -9.34 15.60
N LEU A 61 -5.52 -8.58 15.53
CA LEU A 61 -5.15 -7.82 14.35
C LEU A 61 -4.11 -8.52 13.46
N SER A 62 -3.46 -9.58 13.95
CA SER A 62 -2.45 -10.35 13.20
C SER A 62 -2.91 -11.75 12.79
N ASP A 63 -3.72 -12.43 13.62
CA ASP A 63 -3.98 -13.86 13.49
C ASP A 63 -5.45 -14.15 13.11
N HIS A 64 -6.35 -13.22 13.45
CA HIS A 64 -7.77 -13.31 13.09
C HIS A 64 -8.07 -12.62 11.76
N ARG A 65 -8.84 -13.32 10.92
CA ARG A 65 -9.16 -12.92 9.55
C ARG A 65 -9.83 -11.52 9.51
N ASP A 66 -10.77 -11.26 10.43
CA ASP A 66 -11.52 -10.01 10.49
C ASP A 66 -10.61 -8.80 10.75
N GLY A 67 -9.71 -8.93 11.73
CA GLY A 67 -8.76 -7.87 12.07
C GLY A 67 -7.71 -7.66 10.99
N VAL A 68 -7.17 -8.74 10.43
CA VAL A 68 -6.22 -8.66 9.29
C VAL A 68 -6.85 -7.96 8.10
N GLN A 69 -8.07 -8.32 7.72
CA GLN A 69 -8.79 -7.68 6.61
C GLN A 69 -9.08 -6.21 6.94
N PHE A 70 -9.52 -5.90 8.16
CA PHE A 70 -9.77 -4.54 8.62
C PHE A 70 -8.52 -3.65 8.54
N ILE A 71 -7.37 -4.13 9.04
CA ILE A 71 -6.11 -3.37 9.00
C ILE A 71 -5.64 -3.19 7.55
N HIS A 72 -5.58 -4.25 6.76
CA HIS A 72 -5.13 -4.17 5.37
C HIS A 72 -5.96 -3.14 4.58
N ARG A 73 -7.28 -3.16 4.75
CA ARG A 73 -8.19 -2.26 4.05
C ARG A 73 -8.03 -0.80 4.49
N ASN A 74 -8.02 -0.54 5.80
CA ASN A 74 -8.02 0.83 6.31
C ASN A 74 -6.62 1.47 6.17
N PHE A 75 -5.56 0.69 6.34
CA PHE A 75 -4.20 1.17 6.14
C PHE A 75 -3.89 1.49 4.67
N ALA A 76 -4.57 0.84 3.71
CA ALA A 76 -4.44 1.14 2.29
C ALA A 76 -4.75 2.61 1.95
N TYR A 77 -5.70 3.25 2.65
CA TYR A 77 -5.99 4.68 2.46
C TYR A 77 -4.82 5.57 2.90
N VAL A 78 -4.17 5.23 4.01
CA VAL A 78 -2.99 5.96 4.52
C VAL A 78 -1.84 5.84 3.54
N VAL A 79 -1.59 4.63 3.01
CA VAL A 79 -0.56 4.39 1.99
C VAL A 79 -0.87 5.15 0.70
N ALA A 80 -2.10 5.05 0.19
CA ALA A 80 -2.51 5.76 -1.02
C ALA A 80 -2.34 7.28 -0.89
N LEU A 81 -2.81 7.85 0.22
CA LEU A 81 -2.65 9.27 0.52
C LEU A 81 -1.16 9.65 0.62
N GLY A 82 -0.35 8.85 1.31
CA GLY A 82 1.09 9.08 1.44
C GLY A 82 1.80 9.16 0.08
N PHE A 83 1.50 8.24 -0.84
CA PHE A 83 2.05 8.24 -2.19
C PHE A 83 1.62 9.48 -2.98
N VAL A 84 0.34 9.83 -2.94
CA VAL A 84 -0.20 11.01 -3.63
C VAL A 84 0.43 12.29 -3.10
N LEU A 85 0.50 12.46 -1.77
CA LEU A 85 1.12 13.63 -1.14
C LEU A 85 2.60 13.73 -1.45
N PHE A 86 3.34 12.63 -1.37
CA PHE A 86 4.77 12.60 -1.71
C PHE A 86 5.00 13.01 -3.17
N ALA A 87 4.31 12.36 -4.11
CA ALA A 87 4.45 12.65 -5.53
C ALA A 87 4.06 14.09 -5.85
N TRP A 88 2.98 14.61 -5.27
CA TRP A 88 2.55 15.99 -5.44
C TRP A 88 3.55 17.00 -4.85
N ARG A 89 3.99 16.76 -3.61
CA ARG A 89 4.90 17.67 -2.88
C ARG A 89 6.28 17.79 -3.50
N PHE A 90 6.78 16.70 -4.10
CA PHE A 90 8.12 16.63 -4.69
C PHE A 90 8.11 16.56 -6.23
N ARG A 91 6.98 16.80 -6.89
CA ARG A 91 6.88 16.80 -8.37
C ARG A 91 7.83 17.78 -9.08
N HIS A 92 8.28 18.83 -8.39
CA HIS A 92 9.23 19.80 -8.91
C HIS A 92 10.71 19.39 -8.73
N VAL A 93 10.98 18.39 -7.89
CA VAL A 93 12.34 17.86 -7.68
C VAL A 93 12.72 17.00 -8.89
N THR A 94 13.86 17.28 -9.53
CA THR A 94 14.32 16.60 -10.75
C THR A 94 14.29 15.07 -10.63
N ALA A 95 14.72 14.53 -9.49
CA ALA A 95 14.73 13.10 -9.22
C ALA A 95 13.33 12.45 -9.21
N ILE A 96 12.28 13.20 -8.87
CA ILE A 96 10.90 12.69 -8.70
C ILE A 96 9.98 13.13 -9.85
N ARG A 97 10.27 14.24 -10.54
CA ARG A 97 9.41 14.83 -11.58
C ARG A 97 8.92 13.82 -12.62
N GLY A 98 9.83 13.00 -13.14
CA GLY A 98 9.48 11.95 -14.13
C GLY A 98 8.85 10.68 -13.52
N GLN A 99 8.86 10.53 -12.20
CA GLN A 99 8.34 9.37 -11.47
C GLN A 99 6.98 9.63 -10.84
N ALA A 100 6.65 10.90 -10.56
CA ALA A 100 5.41 11.32 -9.94
C ALA A 100 4.13 10.72 -10.56
N PRO A 101 3.92 10.71 -11.91
CA PRO A 101 2.74 10.10 -12.49
C PRO A 101 2.67 8.58 -12.27
N TRP A 102 3.82 7.88 -12.25
CA TRP A 102 3.88 6.44 -12.00
C TRP A 102 3.62 6.09 -10.54
N LEU A 103 4.08 6.92 -9.60
CA LEU A 103 3.78 6.77 -8.18
C LEU A 103 2.29 6.95 -7.89
N ILE A 104 1.67 7.99 -8.46
CA ILE A 104 0.23 8.27 -8.30
C ILE A 104 -0.60 7.21 -9.03
N GLY A 105 -0.36 7.01 -10.32
CA GLY A 105 -1.12 6.05 -11.13
C GLY A 105 -0.97 4.62 -10.61
N GLY A 106 0.24 4.23 -10.20
CA GLY A 106 0.52 2.91 -9.63
C GLY A 106 -0.24 2.67 -8.33
N VAL A 107 -0.22 3.61 -7.37
CA VAL A 107 -0.93 3.42 -6.09
C VAL A 107 -2.45 3.44 -6.26
N LEU A 108 -2.98 4.29 -7.16
CA LEU A 108 -4.42 4.33 -7.43
C LEU A 108 -4.91 3.07 -8.12
N LEU A 109 -4.17 2.58 -9.12
CA LEU A 109 -4.48 1.32 -9.79
C LEU A 109 -4.40 0.15 -8.81
N GLN A 110 -3.38 0.13 -7.95
CA GLN A 110 -3.23 -0.88 -6.91
C GLN A 110 -4.42 -0.88 -5.94
N PHE A 111 -4.85 0.30 -5.49
CA PHE A 111 -6.01 0.45 -4.62
C PHE A 111 -7.28 -0.06 -5.30
N VAL A 112 -7.49 0.31 -6.57
CA VAL A 112 -8.63 -0.17 -7.37
C VAL A 112 -8.62 -1.68 -7.51
N PHE A 113 -7.49 -2.31 -7.86
CA PHE A 113 -7.41 -3.77 -7.91
C PHE A 113 -7.70 -4.44 -6.57
N GLY A 114 -7.29 -3.84 -5.45
CA GLY A 114 -7.61 -4.33 -4.11
C GLY A 114 -9.11 -4.30 -3.84
N VAL A 115 -9.78 -3.17 -4.14
CA VAL A 115 -11.24 -3.02 -4.01
C VAL A 115 -11.98 -3.97 -4.95
N LEU A 116 -11.55 -4.12 -6.20
CA LEU A 116 -12.19 -5.05 -7.14
C LEU A 116 -12.04 -6.50 -6.71
N THR A 117 -10.86 -6.89 -6.21
CA THR A 117 -10.63 -8.24 -5.64
C THR A 117 -11.60 -8.50 -4.49
N LEU A 118 -11.80 -7.52 -3.61
CA LEU A 118 -12.76 -7.59 -2.51
C LEU A 118 -14.20 -7.75 -3.01
N LEU A 119 -14.67 -6.88 -3.90
CA LEU A 119 -16.05 -6.87 -4.39
C LEU A 119 -16.39 -8.12 -5.22
N THR A 120 -15.38 -8.72 -5.86
CA THR A 120 -15.54 -9.93 -6.69
C THR A 120 -15.29 -11.22 -5.92
N HIS A 121 -15.31 -11.19 -4.58
CA HIS A 121 -15.14 -12.37 -3.73
C HIS A 121 -13.81 -13.10 -4.00
N VAL A 122 -12.72 -12.33 -4.10
CA VAL A 122 -11.36 -12.83 -4.32
C VAL A 122 -11.21 -13.54 -5.67
N HIS A 123 -11.75 -12.94 -6.74
CA HIS A 123 -11.52 -13.45 -8.10
C HIS A 123 -10.02 -13.56 -8.39
N ILE A 124 -9.53 -14.77 -8.65
CA ILE A 124 -8.10 -15.11 -8.67
C ILE A 124 -7.30 -14.19 -9.59
N ALA A 125 -7.80 -13.91 -10.80
CA ALA A 125 -7.10 -13.03 -11.73
C ALA A 125 -6.90 -11.60 -11.18
N LEU A 126 -7.89 -11.06 -10.46
CA LEU A 126 -7.79 -9.73 -9.85
C LEU A 126 -6.86 -9.76 -8.63
N GLY A 127 -6.91 -10.83 -7.82
CA GLY A 127 -5.98 -11.05 -6.72
C GLY A 127 -4.52 -11.14 -7.20
N VAL A 128 -4.25 -11.87 -8.28
CA VAL A 128 -2.92 -11.96 -8.90
C VAL A 128 -2.49 -10.61 -9.46
N LEU A 129 -3.37 -9.90 -10.18
CA LEU A 129 -3.06 -8.56 -10.67
C LEU A 129 -2.75 -7.58 -9.53
N HIS A 130 -3.46 -7.67 -8.42
CA HIS A 130 -3.19 -6.89 -7.22
C HIS A 130 -1.83 -7.23 -6.60
N GLN A 131 -1.46 -8.51 -6.51
CA GLN A 131 -0.14 -8.92 -6.00
C GLN A 131 0.99 -8.45 -6.93
N LEU A 132 0.86 -8.62 -8.25
CA LEU A 132 1.83 -8.12 -9.22
C LEU A 132 1.92 -6.59 -9.21
N GLY A 133 0.79 -5.91 -9.05
CA GLY A 133 0.73 -4.46 -8.92
C GLY A 133 1.47 -3.94 -7.68
N ALA A 134 1.42 -4.68 -6.56
CA ALA A 134 2.18 -4.34 -5.35
C ALA A 134 3.69 -4.39 -5.60
N LEU A 135 4.17 -5.42 -6.32
CA LEU A 135 5.57 -5.56 -6.70
C LEU A 135 6.02 -4.47 -7.67
N ALA A 136 5.18 -4.14 -8.65
CA ALA A 136 5.44 -3.05 -9.59
C ALA A 136 5.52 -1.69 -8.87
N LEU A 137 4.60 -1.42 -7.93
CA LEU A 137 4.60 -0.20 -7.12
C LEU A 137 5.84 -0.13 -6.22
N LEU A 138 6.25 -1.24 -5.61
CA LEU A 138 7.51 -1.33 -4.86
C LEU A 138 8.71 -1.00 -5.74
N ALA A 139 8.79 -1.55 -6.96
CA ALA A 139 9.88 -1.26 -7.89
C ALA A 139 9.92 0.23 -8.28
N ILE A 140 8.76 0.85 -8.54
CA ILE A 140 8.65 2.29 -8.82
C ILE A 140 9.16 3.10 -7.62
N LEU A 141 8.79 2.73 -6.39
CA LEU A 141 9.25 3.40 -5.18
C LEU A 141 10.76 3.23 -4.96
N LEU A 142 11.32 2.04 -5.17
CA LEU A 142 12.76 1.80 -5.05
C LEU A 142 13.55 2.63 -6.06
N ARG A 143 13.05 2.81 -7.28
CA ARG A 143 13.63 3.72 -8.27
C ARG A 143 13.59 5.18 -7.79
N ALA A 144 12.51 5.61 -7.16
CA ALA A 144 12.41 6.93 -6.56
C ALA A 144 13.42 7.12 -5.43
N ILE A 145 13.56 6.13 -4.53
CA ILE A 145 14.55 6.14 -3.45
C ILE A 145 15.97 6.24 -4.01
N HIS A 146 16.32 5.40 -4.98
CA HIS A 146 17.63 5.44 -5.63
C HIS A 146 17.91 6.82 -6.25
N ALA A 147 16.96 7.39 -6.99
CA ALA A 147 17.10 8.70 -7.61
C ALA A 147 17.28 9.83 -6.58
N THR A 148 16.58 9.77 -5.43
CA THR A 148 16.75 10.74 -4.34
C THR A 148 18.02 10.56 -3.52
N GLY A 149 18.68 9.39 -3.60
CA GLY A 149 19.92 9.11 -2.89
C GLY A 149 21.20 9.51 -3.65
N ARG A 150 21.11 9.67 -4.98
CA ARG A 150 22.23 10.14 -5.82
C ARG A 150 22.50 11.62 -5.59
N PRO A 151 23.76 12.04 -5.40
CA PRO A 151 24.13 13.46 -5.45
C PRO A 151 23.70 14.04 -6.80
N LEU A 152 22.96 15.17 -6.78
CA LEU A 152 22.62 15.92 -7.98
C LEU A 152 23.91 16.51 -8.56
N GLY A 153 24.53 15.79 -9.50
CA GLY A 153 25.82 16.17 -10.10
C GLY A 153 26.67 15.00 -10.61
N ALA A 154 26.36 13.76 -10.24
CA ALA A 154 27.02 12.59 -10.83
C ALA A 154 26.43 12.30 -12.22
N THR A 155 27.02 12.89 -13.26
CA THR A 155 26.80 12.51 -14.67
C THR A 155 26.98 10.99 -14.82
N PRO A 156 26.15 10.30 -15.63
CA PRO A 156 26.43 8.91 -16.00
C PRO A 156 27.76 8.88 -16.74
N ALA A 157 28.67 7.99 -16.33
CA ALA A 157 29.86 7.64 -17.09
C ALA A 157 29.48 6.89 -18.36
#